data_AF-A0A386PMH1-F1
#
_entry.id   AF-A0A386PMH1-F1
#
_cell.length_a   1.000
_cell.length_b   1.000
_cell.length_c   1.000
_cell.angle_alpha   90.00
_cell.angle_beta   90.00
_cell.angle_gamma   90.00
#
_symmetry.space_group_name_H-M   'P 1'
#
loop_
_entity.id
_entity.type
_entity.pdbx_description
1 polymer ?
#
loop_
_entity_poly.entity_id
_entity_poly.type
_entity_poly.pdbx_seq_one_letter_code
_entity_poly.pdbx_strand_id
1 'polypeptide(L)'
;MKTLLTLVMLLVLALPSVAQQVDSLDLDKVLREKENLNNLFGIGFGLGNPITNITLSFPYVDIEFGYGGFNGLHPNNFMPYIISGIDIMFKEELYQNTIMGGGFGIGVDWSQEKPNNTVPTEKTEQEDDDDDDENEEAEPTPSQPTSQNRIGIVLRLPISLEYSFLKNLVIGFKAVATLGGVMLLDSMSIEGMRFGFFGVGYLKIYI
;
A
#
# COMPACT_ATOMS: atom_id res chain seq x y z
N MET A 1 47.34 2.46 21.01
CA MET A 1 46.36 2.75 19.93
C MET A 1 46.93 3.56 18.78
N LYS A 2 47.67 4.66 19.00
CA LYS A 2 48.27 5.45 17.89
C LYS A 2 49.31 4.67 17.07
N THR A 3 50.17 3.88 17.71
CA THR A 3 51.21 3.08 17.02
C THR A 3 50.65 1.95 16.16
N LEU A 4 49.52 1.35 16.55
CA LEU A 4 48.83 0.32 15.77
C LEU A 4 48.21 0.90 14.49
N LEU A 5 47.60 2.09 14.60
CA LEU A 5 47.01 2.80 13.46
C LEU A 5 48.08 3.22 12.43
N THR A 6 49.24 3.67 12.92
CA THR A 6 50.37 4.04 12.05
C THR A 6 50.95 2.80 11.33
N LEU A 7 51.00 1.64 12.01
CA LEU A 7 51.48 0.40 11.41
C LEU A 7 50.52 -0.14 10.34
N VAL A 8 49.21 -0.02 10.57
CA VAL A 8 48.17 -0.39 9.60
C VAL A 8 48.19 0.53 8.38
N MET A 9 48.38 1.85 8.56
CA MET A 9 48.53 2.77 7.41
C MET A 9 49.80 2.49 6.59
N LEU A 10 50.91 2.15 7.25
CA LEU A 10 52.15 1.75 6.56
C LEU A 10 51.99 0.43 5.81
N LEU A 11 51.23 -0.52 6.36
CA LEU A 11 50.93 -1.80 5.71
C LEU A 11 50.01 -1.61 4.48
N VAL A 12 49.07 -0.68 4.53
CA VAL A 12 48.17 -0.34 3.40
C VAL A 12 48.93 0.41 2.29
N LEU A 13 49.91 1.25 2.64
CA LEU A 13 50.75 1.97 1.67
C LEU A 13 51.86 1.11 1.05
N ALA A 14 52.24 0.01 1.69
CA ALA A 14 53.30 -0.90 1.23
C ALA A 14 52.79 -2.04 0.31
N LEU A 15 51.48 -2.13 0.07
CA LEU A 15 50.96 -3.07 -0.91
C LEU A 15 51.17 -2.45 -2.30
N PRO A 16 52.09 -2.98 -3.14
CA PRO A 16 52.17 -2.55 -4.52
C PRO A 16 50.81 -2.85 -5.14
N SER A 17 50.29 -1.87 -5.87
CA SER A 17 49.05 -1.94 -6.65
C SER A 17 48.79 -3.34 -7.19
N VAL A 18 47.97 -4.11 -6.47
CA VAL A 18 47.20 -5.15 -7.12
C VAL A 18 46.14 -4.36 -7.83
N ALA A 19 46.45 -3.97 -9.07
CA ALA A 19 45.43 -3.69 -10.05
C ALA A 19 44.61 -4.97 -10.16
N GLN A 20 43.63 -5.14 -9.27
CA GLN A 20 42.50 -5.98 -9.56
C GLN A 20 41.98 -5.43 -10.87
N GLN A 21 42.04 -6.28 -11.90
CA GLN A 21 41.40 -6.03 -13.16
C GLN A 21 39.93 -5.84 -12.80
N VAL A 22 39.53 -4.58 -12.62
CA VAL A 22 38.17 -4.24 -12.26
C VAL A 22 37.36 -4.72 -13.45
N ASP A 23 36.61 -5.79 -13.24
CA ASP A 23 35.75 -6.32 -14.28
C ASP A 23 34.83 -5.16 -14.68
N SER A 24 34.86 -4.78 -15.96
CA SER A 24 34.10 -3.61 -16.41
C SER A 24 32.61 -3.77 -16.11
N LEU A 25 32.16 -5.01 -16.02
CA LEU A 25 30.81 -5.39 -15.60
C LEU A 25 30.52 -5.03 -14.13
N ASP A 26 31.47 -5.24 -13.23
CA ASP A 26 31.35 -4.89 -11.81
C ASP A 26 31.48 -3.38 -11.59
N LEU A 27 32.32 -2.69 -12.38
CA LEU A 27 32.43 -1.24 -12.30
C LEU A 27 31.15 -0.56 -12.81
N ASP A 28 30.61 -1.01 -13.94
CA ASP A 28 29.35 -0.51 -14.48
C ASP A 28 28.19 -0.78 -13.52
N LYS A 29 28.18 -1.93 -12.84
CA LYS A 29 27.21 -2.25 -11.80
C LYS A 29 27.31 -1.29 -10.62
N VAL A 30 28.51 -1.06 -10.09
CA VAL A 30 28.74 -0.12 -8.97
C VAL A 30 28.42 1.33 -9.36
N LEU A 31 28.75 1.74 -10.59
CA LEU A 31 28.45 3.08 -11.09
C LEU A 31 26.94 3.29 -11.28
N ARG A 32 26.22 2.28 -11.80
CA ARG A 32 24.75 2.30 -11.91
C ARG A 32 24.07 2.26 -10.55
N GLU A 33 24.59 1.48 -9.61
CA GLU A 33 24.10 1.45 -8.23
C GLU A 33 24.26 2.83 -7.57
N LYS A 34 25.38 3.50 -7.83
CA LYS A 34 25.64 4.87 -7.40
C LYS A 34 24.78 5.92 -8.13
N GLU A 35 24.44 5.71 -9.39
CA GLU A 35 23.52 6.57 -10.15
C GLU A 35 22.07 6.38 -9.68
N ASN A 36 21.65 5.16 -9.36
CA ASN A 36 20.36 4.87 -8.71
C ASN A 36 20.26 5.51 -7.32
N LEU A 37 21.39 5.65 -6.60
CA LEU A 37 21.46 6.38 -5.34
C LEU A 37 21.30 7.90 -5.48
N ASN A 38 21.47 8.47 -6.68
CA ASN A 38 21.17 9.89 -6.94
C ASN A 38 19.66 10.18 -7.08
N ASN A 39 18.81 9.14 -7.11
CA ASN A 39 17.37 9.27 -7.01
C ASN A 39 16.95 9.47 -5.54
N LEU A 40 17.32 10.62 -4.98
CA LEU A 40 17.14 10.95 -3.56
C LEU A 40 15.67 11.12 -3.18
N PHE A 41 14.84 11.55 -4.14
CA PHE A 41 13.41 11.71 -3.94
C PHE A 41 12.66 11.51 -5.25
N GLY A 42 11.49 10.86 -5.19
CA GLY A 42 10.60 10.72 -6.34
C GLY A 42 9.14 10.88 -5.94
N ILE A 43 8.34 11.40 -6.88
CA ILE A 43 6.89 11.46 -6.76
C ILE A 43 6.29 10.63 -7.88
N GLY A 44 5.41 9.71 -7.52
CA GLY A 44 4.66 8.87 -8.44
C GLY A 44 3.17 9.07 -8.34
N PHE A 45 2.50 8.93 -9.47
CA PHE A 45 1.04 8.91 -9.57
C PHE A 45 0.65 7.59 -10.22
N GLY A 46 -0.25 6.86 -9.58
CA GLY A 46 -0.69 5.55 -10.04
C GLY A 46 -2.20 5.43 -10.17
N LEU A 47 -2.57 4.59 -11.12
CA LEU A 47 -3.93 4.17 -11.40
C LEU A 47 -3.95 2.65 -11.39
N GLY A 48 -4.88 2.09 -10.64
CA GLY A 48 -4.98 0.67 -10.42
C GLY A 48 -6.41 0.25 -10.16
N ASN A 49 -6.64 -1.05 -10.24
CA ASN A 49 -7.87 -1.62 -9.72
C ASN A 49 -7.58 -2.12 -8.30
N PRO A 50 -8.21 -1.59 -7.25
CA PRO A 50 -9.31 -0.60 -7.23
C PRO A 50 -8.91 0.84 -6.78
N ILE A 51 -7.64 1.24 -6.93
CA ILE A 51 -7.05 2.40 -6.24
C ILE A 51 -6.38 3.36 -7.22
N THR A 52 -6.55 4.67 -7.00
CA THR A 52 -5.60 5.68 -7.49
C THR A 52 -4.68 6.10 -6.33
N ASN A 53 -3.38 6.25 -6.59
CA ASN A 53 -2.43 6.55 -5.52
C ASN A 53 -1.41 7.63 -5.89
N ILE A 54 -0.84 8.24 -4.85
CA ILE A 54 0.36 9.05 -4.89
C ILE A 54 1.42 8.31 -4.08
N THR A 55 2.60 8.13 -4.66
CA THR A 55 3.75 7.50 -4.01
C THR A 55 4.87 8.51 -3.85
N LEU A 56 5.39 8.68 -2.65
CA LEU A 56 6.63 9.40 -2.37
C LEU A 56 7.74 8.38 -2.16
N SER A 57 8.76 8.40 -2.99
CA SER A 57 9.88 7.47 -2.94
C SER A 57 11.12 8.16 -2.41
N PHE A 58 11.75 7.55 -1.42
CA PHE A 58 13.09 7.84 -0.93
C PHE A 58 13.94 6.58 -1.13
N PRO A 59 15.27 6.64 -0.97
CA PRO A 59 16.10 5.44 -0.97
C PRO A 59 15.54 4.39 -0.02
N TYR A 60 15.17 3.23 -0.58
CA TYR A 60 14.60 2.07 0.12
C TYR A 60 13.23 2.26 0.80
N VAL A 61 12.59 3.43 0.69
CA VAL A 61 11.32 3.71 1.37
C VAL A 61 10.31 4.30 0.40
N ASP A 62 9.15 3.66 0.28
CA ASP A 62 8.00 4.21 -0.42
C ASP A 62 6.91 4.57 0.60
N ILE A 63 6.40 5.80 0.53
CA ILE A 63 5.21 6.24 1.26
C ILE A 63 4.07 6.34 0.26
N GLU A 64 2.94 5.72 0.54
CA GLU A 64 1.80 5.68 -0.36
C GLU A 64 0.55 6.25 0.29
N PHE A 65 -0.17 7.04 -0.49
CA PHE A 65 -1.51 7.52 -0.19
C PHE A 65 -2.42 7.13 -1.34
N GLY A 66 -3.45 6.33 -1.05
CA GLY A 66 -4.36 5.81 -2.04
C GLY A 66 -5.81 6.11 -1.70
N TYR A 67 -6.63 6.23 -2.73
CA TYR A 67 -8.07 6.39 -2.63
C TYR A 67 -8.74 5.46 -3.65
N GLY A 68 -9.77 4.72 -3.24
CA GLY A 68 -10.40 3.74 -4.14
C GLY A 68 -11.64 3.05 -3.58
N GLY A 69 -11.92 1.82 -4.04
CA GLY A 69 -12.83 0.84 -3.41
C GLY A 69 -12.15 -0.51 -3.13
N PHE A 70 -12.80 -1.54 -2.59
CA PHE A 70 -12.20 -2.89 -2.55
C PHE A 70 -12.85 -3.81 -3.57
N ASN A 71 -12.04 -4.66 -4.22
CA ASN A 71 -12.54 -5.90 -4.81
C ASN A 71 -12.74 -6.92 -3.69
N GLY A 72 -13.86 -6.83 -2.98
CA GLY A 72 -14.34 -7.94 -2.17
C GLY A 72 -14.93 -9.04 -3.05
N LEU A 73 -15.11 -10.25 -2.49
CA LEU A 73 -15.90 -11.32 -3.14
C LEU A 73 -17.38 -10.92 -3.38
N HIS A 74 -17.82 -9.80 -2.79
CA HIS A 74 -19.11 -9.17 -3.06
C HIS A 74 -18.93 -7.91 -3.93
N PRO A 75 -19.55 -7.85 -5.13
CA PRO A 75 -19.40 -6.74 -6.09
C PRO A 75 -19.95 -5.40 -5.58
N ASN A 76 -20.68 -5.39 -4.46
CA ASN A 76 -21.26 -4.18 -3.87
C ASN A 76 -20.38 -3.52 -2.79
N ASN A 77 -19.11 -3.87 -2.64
CA ASN A 77 -18.22 -3.31 -1.60
C ASN A 77 -17.40 -2.08 -2.03
N PHE A 78 -17.80 -1.37 -3.09
CA PHE A 78 -17.20 -0.10 -3.52
C PHE A 78 -17.65 1.08 -2.66
N MET A 79 -17.38 1.03 -1.35
CA MET A 79 -17.38 2.24 -0.53
C MET A 79 -16.02 2.93 -0.70
N PRO A 80 -15.98 4.27 -0.82
CA PRO A 80 -14.72 4.99 -0.89
C PRO A 80 -13.89 4.67 0.34
N TYR A 81 -12.66 4.22 0.12
CA TYR A 81 -11.70 3.93 1.18
C TYR A 81 -10.41 4.70 0.92
N ILE A 82 -9.82 5.17 2.01
CA ILE A 82 -8.52 5.84 2.02
C ILE A 82 -7.53 4.83 2.55
N ILE A 83 -6.41 4.68 1.85
CA ILE A 83 -5.26 3.95 2.37
C ILE A 83 -4.07 4.87 2.51
N SER A 84 -3.29 4.62 3.55
CA SER A 84 -1.93 5.09 3.60
C SER A 84 -1.02 3.95 4.04
N GLY A 85 0.23 3.98 3.60
CA GLY A 85 1.21 3.03 4.10
C GLY A 85 2.63 3.44 3.80
N ILE A 86 3.53 2.80 4.52
CA ILE A 86 4.97 2.98 4.41
C ILE A 86 5.55 1.60 4.15
N ASP A 87 6.28 1.50 3.05
CA ASP A 87 6.91 0.27 2.57
C ASP A 87 8.43 0.46 2.57
N ILE A 88 9.14 -0.51 3.14
CA ILE A 88 10.57 -0.67 2.95
C ILE A 88 10.77 -1.57 1.73
N MET A 89 11.49 -1.06 0.73
CA MET A 89 11.66 -1.66 -0.58
C MET A 89 13.13 -2.00 -0.84
N PHE A 90 13.40 -3.25 -1.17
CA PHE A 90 14.68 -3.73 -1.68
C PHE A 90 14.57 -3.83 -3.19
N LYS A 91 15.45 -3.14 -3.92
CA LYS A 91 15.39 -3.03 -5.38
C LYS A 91 16.67 -3.57 -6.00
N GLU A 92 16.53 -4.30 -7.10
CA GLU A 92 17.63 -4.84 -7.88
C GLU A 92 17.36 -4.64 -9.37
N GLU A 93 18.38 -4.24 -10.14
CA GLU A 93 18.30 -4.14 -11.59
C GLU A 93 18.32 -5.56 -12.18
N LEU A 94 17.20 -6.00 -12.78
CA LEU A 94 17.09 -7.30 -13.42
C LEU A 94 17.78 -7.31 -14.78
N TYR A 95 17.51 -6.27 -15.57
CA TYR A 95 17.96 -6.15 -16.95
C TYR A 95 17.84 -4.69 -17.38
N GLN A 96 18.90 -4.12 -17.97
CA GLN A 96 18.98 -2.78 -18.55
C GLN A 96 17.76 -1.88 -18.30
N ASN A 97 17.85 -1.00 -17.30
CA ASN A 97 16.82 -0.02 -16.89
C ASN A 97 15.54 -0.62 -16.29
N THR A 98 15.46 -1.94 -16.15
CA THR A 98 14.36 -2.67 -15.49
C THR A 98 14.77 -3.04 -14.08
N ILE A 99 14.03 -2.55 -13.11
CA ILE A 99 14.28 -2.72 -11.68
C ILE A 99 13.13 -3.55 -11.11
N MET A 100 13.44 -4.64 -10.44
CA MET A 100 12.48 -5.38 -9.63
C MET A 100 12.68 -5.00 -8.17
N GLY A 101 11.57 -4.83 -7.46
CA GLY A 101 11.58 -4.56 -6.04
C GLY A 101 10.67 -5.51 -5.29
N GLY A 102 11.07 -5.84 -4.07
CA GLY A 102 10.26 -6.55 -3.10
C GLY A 102 10.43 -5.90 -1.74
N GLY A 103 9.43 -5.99 -0.88
CA GLY A 103 9.47 -5.29 0.39
C GLY A 103 8.48 -5.78 1.42
N PHE A 104 8.48 -5.05 2.54
CA PHE A 104 7.51 -5.20 3.61
C PHE A 104 7.12 -3.81 4.11
N GLY A 105 5.90 -3.67 4.57
CA GLY A 105 5.38 -2.39 5.03
C GLY A 105 4.25 -2.50 6.03
N ILE A 106 3.81 -1.35 6.48
CA ILE A 106 2.64 -1.19 7.34
C ILE A 106 1.70 -0.18 6.71
N GLY A 107 0.41 -0.38 6.87
CA GLY A 107 -0.60 0.52 6.35
C GLY A 107 -1.78 0.67 7.29
N VAL A 108 -2.54 1.72 7.04
CA VAL A 108 -3.85 1.93 7.62
C VAL A 108 -4.85 2.12 6.49
N ASP A 109 -6.00 1.46 6.61
CA ASP A 109 -7.14 1.63 5.73
C ASP A 109 -8.33 2.19 6.53
N TRP A 110 -9.02 3.16 5.94
CA TRP A 110 -10.26 3.70 6.47
C TRP A 110 -11.37 3.49 5.45
N SER A 111 -12.47 2.87 5.88
CA SER A 111 -13.67 2.67 5.07
C SER A 111 -14.93 2.91 5.89
N GLN A 112 -16.02 3.28 5.22
CA GLN A 112 -17.35 3.31 5.82
C GLN A 112 -18.07 1.97 5.60
N GLU A 113 -18.74 1.48 6.63
CA GLU A 113 -19.69 0.39 6.53
C GLU A 113 -20.91 0.85 5.75
N LYS A 114 -21.36 0.02 4.81
CA LYS A 114 -22.64 0.28 4.16
C LYS A 114 -23.74 0.18 5.20
N PRO A 115 -24.61 1.18 5.30
CA PRO A 115 -25.76 1.03 6.14
C PRO A 115 -26.61 -0.15 5.68
N ASN A 116 -26.96 -1.01 6.64
CA ASN A 116 -27.81 -2.14 6.38
C ASN A 116 -29.21 -1.61 6.08
N ASN A 117 -29.62 -1.60 4.80
CA ASN A 117 -31.02 -1.47 4.46
C ASN A 117 -31.67 -2.82 4.78
N THR A 118 -31.90 -3.07 6.06
CA THR A 118 -32.79 -4.16 6.48
C THR A 118 -34.17 -3.80 5.95
N VAL A 119 -34.55 -4.40 4.83
CA VAL A 119 -35.93 -4.40 4.35
C VAL A 119 -36.77 -4.91 5.52
N PRO A 120 -37.82 -4.20 5.97
CA PRO A 120 -38.69 -4.72 7.00
C PRO A 120 -39.23 -6.05 6.49
N THR A 121 -38.96 -7.13 7.23
CA THR A 121 -39.62 -8.41 7.00
C THR A 121 -41.11 -8.14 7.12
N GLU A 122 -41.81 -8.09 5.98
CA GLU A 122 -43.27 -8.18 5.95
C GLU A 122 -43.62 -9.45 6.73
N LYS A 123 -44.23 -9.24 7.90
CA LYS A 123 -44.81 -10.31 8.68
C LYS A 123 -45.80 -11.02 7.77
N THR A 124 -45.56 -12.30 7.58
CA THR A 124 -46.56 -13.23 7.04
C THR A 124 -47.70 -13.29 8.04
N GLU A 125 -48.88 -12.78 7.68
CA GLU A 125 -50.11 -13.05 8.42
C GLU A 125 -51.14 -13.61 7.46
N GLN A 126 -51.44 -14.90 7.68
CA GLN A 126 -52.58 -15.62 7.16
C GLN A 126 -53.77 -15.37 8.09
N GLU A 127 -54.91 -15.06 7.47
CA GLU A 127 -56.30 -15.42 7.84
C GLU A 127 -56.98 -14.79 9.08
N ASP A 128 -58.01 -14.01 8.73
CA ASP A 128 -59.40 -14.00 9.23
C ASP A 128 -59.87 -13.10 10.42
N ASP A 129 -60.95 -12.39 10.10
CA ASP A 129 -62.11 -11.90 10.85
C ASP A 129 -62.03 -10.71 11.85
N ASP A 130 -62.71 -9.64 11.41
CA ASP A 130 -63.63 -8.71 12.11
C ASP A 130 -63.25 -7.88 13.35
N ASP A 131 -63.77 -6.65 13.30
CA ASP A 131 -64.12 -5.67 14.34
C ASP A 131 -63.14 -4.53 14.73
N ASP A 132 -63.74 -3.33 14.75
CA ASP A 132 -63.22 -2.01 15.07
C ASP A 132 -62.53 -1.93 16.44
N ASP A 133 -61.40 -1.20 16.53
CA ASP A 133 -61.21 -0.17 17.58
C ASP A 133 -59.94 0.68 17.34
N GLU A 134 -60.09 1.97 17.64
CA GLU A 134 -59.11 3.04 17.51
C GLU A 134 -57.81 2.75 18.29
N ASN A 135 -56.66 2.80 17.61
CA ASN A 135 -55.36 3.00 18.26
C ASN A 135 -54.48 3.95 17.43
N GLU A 136 -54.11 5.07 18.04
CA GLU A 136 -53.06 5.98 17.60
C GLU A 136 -51.71 5.23 17.59
N GLU A 137 -51.35 4.60 16.46
CA GLU A 137 -50.02 4.03 16.29
C GLU A 137 -49.09 5.04 15.59
N ALA A 138 -48.10 5.48 16.35
CA ALA A 138 -47.05 6.41 15.97
C ALA A 138 -46.40 6.05 14.63
N GLU A 139 -46.21 7.06 13.78
CA GLU A 139 -45.43 6.94 12.56
C GLU A 139 -44.06 6.29 12.85
N PRO A 140 -43.66 5.23 12.13
CA PRO A 140 -42.31 4.71 12.26
C PRO A 140 -41.36 5.76 11.69
N THR A 141 -40.72 6.51 12.58
CA THR A 141 -39.63 7.40 12.19
C THR A 141 -38.60 6.53 11.47
N PRO A 142 -38.19 6.86 10.22
CA PRO A 142 -37.17 6.08 9.55
C PRO A 142 -35.90 6.19 10.38
N SER A 143 -35.52 5.11 11.08
CA SER A 143 -34.27 5.05 11.81
C SER A 143 -33.17 5.30 10.80
N GLN A 144 -32.50 6.45 10.94
CA GLN A 144 -31.42 6.83 10.05
C GLN A 144 -30.39 5.69 10.01
N PRO A 145 -29.99 5.25 8.82
CA PRO A 145 -28.95 4.25 8.70
C PRO A 145 -27.66 4.77 9.34
N THR A 146 -27.25 4.18 10.47
CA THR A 146 -25.97 4.52 11.13
C THR A 146 -24.84 3.94 10.30
N SER A 147 -24.16 4.77 9.50
CA SER A 147 -22.91 4.39 8.84
C SER A 147 -21.81 4.26 9.90
N GLN A 148 -21.31 3.05 10.13
CA GLN A 148 -20.20 2.83 11.07
C GLN A 148 -18.85 3.00 10.36
N ASN A 149 -17.92 3.72 10.98
CA ASN A 149 -16.57 3.88 10.45
C ASN A 149 -15.68 2.69 10.83
N ARG A 150 -14.87 2.20 9.89
CA ARG A 150 -13.93 1.09 10.09
C ARG A 150 -12.50 1.55 9.83
N ILE A 151 -11.60 1.25 10.74
CA ILE A 151 -10.16 1.43 10.55
C ILE A 151 -9.50 0.06 10.61
N GLY A 152 -8.68 -0.26 9.61
CA GLY A 152 -7.79 -1.41 9.68
C GLY A 152 -6.33 -0.99 9.75
N ILE A 153 -5.54 -1.87 10.39
CA ILE A 153 -4.09 -1.77 10.47
C ILE A 153 -3.55 -3.03 9.81
N VAL A 154 -2.79 -2.86 8.73
CA VAL A 154 -2.37 -3.94 7.85
C VAL A 154 -0.85 -4.04 7.75
N LEU A 155 -0.36 -5.27 7.72
CA LEU A 155 0.96 -5.58 7.18
C LEU A 155 0.85 -5.63 5.66
N ARG A 156 1.89 -5.12 4.98
CA ARG A 156 1.95 -5.00 3.52
C ARG A 156 3.13 -5.80 2.99
N LEU A 157 2.93 -6.50 1.88
CA LEU A 157 3.95 -7.23 1.13
C LEU A 157 3.95 -6.70 -0.31
N PRO A 158 4.65 -5.59 -0.56
CA PRO A 158 4.78 -5.01 -1.89
C PRO A 158 5.79 -5.76 -2.77
N ILE A 159 5.44 -5.91 -4.04
CA ILE A 159 6.33 -6.31 -5.13
C ILE A 159 6.17 -5.28 -6.24
N SER A 160 7.27 -4.79 -6.79
CA SER A 160 7.29 -3.78 -7.85
C SER A 160 8.14 -4.20 -9.03
N LEU A 161 7.74 -3.74 -10.22
CA LEU A 161 8.53 -3.79 -11.44
C LEU A 161 8.56 -2.36 -12.01
N GLU A 162 9.74 -1.80 -12.16
CA GLU A 162 9.99 -0.44 -12.63
C GLU A 162 10.80 -0.50 -13.92
N TYR A 163 10.48 0.33 -14.90
CA TYR A 163 11.25 0.55 -16.12
C TYR A 163 11.59 2.03 -16.26
N SER A 164 12.88 2.33 -16.30
CA SER A 164 13.39 3.70 -16.47
C SER A 164 13.37 4.10 -17.94
N PHE A 165 12.37 4.88 -18.32
CA PHE A 165 12.17 5.37 -19.68
C PHE A 165 13.12 6.54 -20.01
N LEU A 166 13.35 7.42 -19.03
CA LEU A 166 14.35 8.49 -19.06
C LEU A 166 15.12 8.48 -17.74
N LYS A 167 16.23 9.24 -17.66
CA LYS A 167 17.05 9.35 -16.44
C LYS A 167 16.24 9.61 -15.17
N ASN A 168 15.17 10.40 -15.29
CA ASN A 168 14.35 10.86 -14.17
C ASN A 168 12.89 10.38 -14.28
N LEU A 169 12.54 9.55 -15.28
CA LEU A 169 11.16 9.12 -15.52
C LEU A 169 11.07 7.61 -15.56
N VAL A 170 10.26 7.07 -14.66
CA VAL A 170 10.03 5.64 -14.50
C VAL A 170 8.54 5.34 -14.71
N ILE A 171 8.26 4.31 -15.49
CA ILE A 171 6.95 3.67 -15.50
C ILE A 171 7.06 2.35 -14.74
N GLY A 172 6.08 2.04 -13.91
CA GLY A 172 6.15 0.83 -13.10
C GLY A 172 4.78 0.25 -12.79
N PHE A 173 4.83 -0.94 -12.22
CA PHE A 173 3.71 -1.66 -11.66
C PHE A 173 4.08 -2.07 -10.25
N LYS A 174 3.14 -1.95 -9.30
CA LYS A 174 3.28 -2.42 -7.93
C LYS A 174 2.05 -3.23 -7.56
N ALA A 175 2.29 -4.44 -7.07
CA ALA A 175 1.28 -5.28 -6.46
C ALA A 175 1.55 -5.33 -4.96
N VAL A 176 0.50 -5.19 -4.15
CA VAL A 176 0.61 -5.21 -2.69
C VAL A 176 -0.42 -6.19 -2.15
N ALA A 177 0.08 -7.22 -1.47
CA ALA A 177 -0.74 -8.06 -0.62
C ALA A 177 -0.78 -7.45 0.79
N THR A 178 -1.94 -7.53 1.44
CA THR A 178 -2.16 -6.96 2.78
C THR A 178 -2.85 -7.95 3.69
N LEU A 179 -2.44 -7.97 4.96
CA LEU A 179 -3.04 -8.78 6.00
C LEU A 179 -3.10 -7.95 7.29
N GLY A 180 -4.28 -7.78 7.88
CA GLY A 180 -4.41 -6.92 9.06
C GLY A 180 -5.69 -7.12 9.83
N GLY A 181 -5.74 -6.49 11.01
CA GLY A 181 -6.94 -6.43 11.84
C GLY A 181 -7.78 -5.22 11.44
N VAL A 182 -9.11 -5.36 11.52
CA VAL A 182 -10.07 -4.28 11.30
C VAL A 182 -10.84 -4.04 12.61
N MET A 183 -11.04 -2.76 12.93
CA MET A 183 -11.78 -2.30 14.10
C MET A 183 -12.87 -1.33 13.67
N LEU A 184 -14.02 -1.42 14.35
CA LEU A 184 -15.07 -0.41 14.27
C LEU A 184 -14.68 0.79 15.14
N LEU A 185 -14.67 1.98 14.57
CA LEU A 185 -14.20 3.18 15.25
C LEU A 185 -15.16 3.61 16.37
N ASP A 186 -16.46 3.46 16.14
CA ASP A 186 -17.50 3.95 17.06
C ASP A 186 -17.61 3.10 18.34
N SER A 187 -17.37 1.79 18.24
CA SER A 187 -17.42 0.85 19.36
C SER A 187 -16.04 0.43 19.89
N MET A 188 -14.96 0.80 19.19
CA MET A 188 -13.60 0.28 19.39
C MET A 188 -13.54 -1.27 19.48
N SER A 189 -14.46 -1.96 18.81
CA SER A 189 -14.49 -3.42 18.78
C SER A 189 -13.72 -3.96 17.60
N ILE A 190 -12.94 -5.03 17.83
CA ILE A 190 -12.29 -5.78 16.76
C ILE A 190 -13.37 -6.49 15.94
N GLU A 191 -13.47 -6.14 14.66
CA GLU A 191 -14.41 -6.76 13.72
C GLU A 191 -13.85 -8.10 13.21
N GLY A 192 -12.53 -8.14 12.97
CA GLY A 192 -11.87 -9.36 12.52
C GLY A 192 -10.55 -9.09 11.80
N MET A 193 -10.16 -10.05 10.95
CA MET A 193 -8.98 -9.95 10.10
C MET A 193 -9.39 -9.78 8.64
N ARG A 194 -8.60 -9.02 7.90
CA ARG A 194 -8.79 -8.74 6.48
C ARG A 194 -7.55 -9.14 5.70
N PHE A 195 -7.79 -9.83 4.60
CA PHE A 195 -6.82 -10.01 3.53
C PHE A 195 -7.23 -9.14 2.34
N GLY A 196 -6.26 -8.43 1.75
CA GLY A 196 -6.49 -7.56 0.61
C GLY A 196 -5.37 -7.68 -0.41
N PHE A 197 -5.70 -7.44 -1.67
CA PHE A 197 -4.73 -7.37 -2.77
C PHE A 197 -5.10 -6.20 -3.67
N PHE A 198 -4.11 -5.38 -4.01
CA PHE A 198 -4.28 -4.32 -5.00
C PHE A 198 -3.06 -4.21 -5.91
N GLY A 199 -3.32 -3.84 -7.16
CA GLY A 199 -2.30 -3.64 -8.17
C GLY A 199 -2.44 -2.25 -8.78
N VAL A 200 -1.32 -1.54 -8.91
CA VAL A 200 -1.27 -0.17 -9.40
C VAL A 200 -0.18 -0.02 -10.45
N GLY A 201 -0.54 0.47 -11.63
CA GLY A 201 0.41 0.99 -12.59
C GLY A 201 0.69 2.46 -12.27
N TYR A 202 1.94 2.90 -12.30
CA TYR A 202 2.32 4.27 -11.96
C TYR A 202 3.38 4.85 -12.88
N LEU A 203 3.36 6.18 -12.94
CA LEU A 203 4.43 7.00 -13.50
C LEU A 203 5.12 7.70 -12.32
N LYS A 204 6.45 7.63 -12.25
CA LYS A 204 7.27 8.21 -11.17
C LYS A 204 8.36 9.09 -11.75
N ILE A 205 8.51 10.28 -11.17
CA ILE A 205 9.53 11.26 -11.53
C ILE A 205 10.51 11.37 -10.36
N TYR A 206 11.81 11.20 -10.62
CA TYR A 206 12.88 11.41 -9.65
C TYR A 206 13.50 12.81 -9.80
N ILE A 207 13.80 13.43 -8.65
CA ILE A 207 14.33 14.80 -8.51
C ILE A 207 15.70 14.74 -7.85
#